data_AF-A0A7X5N140-F1
#
_entry.id   AF-A0A7X5N140-F1
#
_cell.length_a   1.000
_cell.length_b   1.000
_cell.length_c   1.000
_cell.angle_alpha   90.00
_cell.angle_beta   90.00
_cell.angle_gamma   90.00
#
_symmetry.space_group_name_H-M   'P 1'
#
loop_
_entity.id
_entity.type
_entity.pdbx_description
1 polymer ?
#
loop_
_entity_poly.entity_id
_entity_poly.type
_entity_poly.pdbx_seq_one_letter_code
_entity_poly.pdbx_strand_id
1 'polypeptide(L)'
;NAAHAQEVRKAADGVTVVPSAKGAAPVRLQVVDAGIIRVSADPDGDFARSPSLMRVPVQGDGNFQLAEQGDSVQLKTGKVTATVSTVDGHVSFADANGKPVLSEVAGGRSFAPLKVEGKQYLSVRQRFQSPDDEALYGFGQHQQGWMNQKGRNIELQQNNIDMAVPYLVSSRNYGLLWDNNSISRLGDPRGLQPLPKTLKLYDAKGKAGALTARYAINGKQIVERRESEVNYQYLSDLTKYPKKAITKDKDSRMQVTWEGEIEALTGGEHTFSLYSSEYAKLYVDGKLVVDRWRQNWNPWNHEFKLDLEPGTRHTVKVEWDLIDPSYIALLHRDPLPAAEAKDLSLWSEAGQMIDYYFVSADSYDQAVAGYRELTGKSVMLPKWAYGFWQSRERYKSQDELVGAVAEYRKRKLSLDNIVLDWSYWPENAWGSHDFDPQHFPDPDGMVKAVHDMHAQIMISIWPKFYPT
;
A
#
# COMPACT_ATOMS: atom_id res chain seq x y z
N ASN A 1 25.23 19.24 31.09
CA ASN A 1 25.18 18.05 30.21
C ASN A 1 24.98 16.81 31.08
N ALA A 2 23.74 16.41 31.35
CA ALA A 2 23.44 15.22 32.14
C ALA A 2 22.72 14.21 31.24
N ALA A 3 23.23 12.98 31.16
CA ALA A 3 22.46 11.84 30.70
C ALA A 3 21.29 11.63 31.68
N HIS A 4 20.12 11.25 31.18
CA HIS A 4 19.02 10.85 32.08
C HIS A 4 19.36 9.45 32.63
N ALA A 5 18.99 9.19 33.89
CA ALA A 5 19.10 7.84 34.42
C ALA A 5 18.11 6.94 33.66
N GLN A 6 18.60 5.79 33.18
CA GLN A 6 17.71 4.77 32.62
C GLN A 6 16.70 4.29 33.65
N GLU A 7 15.50 3.94 33.21
CA GLU A 7 14.45 3.41 34.07
C GLU A 7 13.84 2.16 33.46
N VAL A 8 13.63 1.12 34.28
CA VAL A 8 12.99 -0.14 33.89
C VAL A 8 11.75 -0.33 34.77
N ARG A 9 10.57 -0.31 34.15
CA ARG A 9 9.27 -0.48 34.81
C ARG A 9 8.65 -1.81 34.40
N LYS A 10 8.52 -2.74 35.34
CA LYS A 10 7.91 -4.05 35.11
C LYS A 10 6.39 -3.93 35.14
N ALA A 11 5.72 -4.64 34.25
CA ALA A 11 4.26 -4.76 34.19
C ALA A 11 3.86 -6.25 34.21
N ALA A 12 2.58 -6.53 34.44
CA ALA A 12 2.06 -7.90 34.46
C ALA A 12 2.21 -8.61 33.11
N ASP A 13 2.25 -7.85 32.02
CA ASP A 13 2.32 -8.32 30.64
C ASP A 13 3.64 -7.94 29.94
N GLY A 14 4.65 -7.43 30.67
CA GLY A 14 5.96 -7.14 30.07
C GLY A 14 6.77 -6.07 30.80
N VAL A 15 7.40 -5.18 30.03
CA VAL A 15 8.33 -4.17 30.55
C VAL A 15 8.32 -2.89 29.73
N THR A 16 8.47 -1.75 30.42
CA THR A 16 8.76 -0.45 29.81
C THR A 16 10.18 -0.04 30.18
N VAL A 17 10.96 0.39 29.19
CA VAL A 17 12.31 0.93 29.35
C VAL A 17 12.30 2.39 28.91
N VAL A 18 12.76 3.27 29.79
CA VAL A 18 13.10 4.66 29.50
C VAL A 18 14.62 4.71 29.28
N PRO A 19 15.09 4.89 28.03
CA PRO A 19 16.52 4.81 27.76
C PRO A 19 17.30 6.02 28.30
N SER A 20 18.59 5.83 28.60
CA SER A 20 19.44 6.91 29.14
C SER A 20 19.93 7.91 28.08
N ALA A 21 19.96 7.52 26.80
CA ALA A 21 20.38 8.38 25.71
C ALA A 21 19.39 9.52 25.48
N LYS A 22 19.92 10.73 25.33
CA LYS A 22 19.12 11.93 25.13
C LYS A 22 18.28 11.83 23.85
N GLY A 23 16.96 12.01 23.99
CA GLY A 23 16.03 12.00 22.86
C GLY A 23 15.60 10.61 22.40
N ALA A 24 16.09 9.54 23.03
CA ALA A 24 15.54 8.20 22.81
C ALA A 24 14.14 8.12 23.42
N ALA A 25 13.17 7.64 22.62
CA ALA A 25 11.81 7.46 23.10
C ALA A 25 11.73 6.27 24.08
N PRO A 26 10.94 6.36 25.15
CA PRO A 26 10.52 5.20 25.92
C PRO A 26 9.97 4.08 25.03
N VAL A 27 10.30 2.84 25.38
CA VAL A 27 9.91 1.62 24.66
C VAL A 27 9.19 0.67 25.61
N ARG A 28 8.08 0.10 25.16
CA ARG A 28 7.33 -0.93 25.88
C ARG A 28 7.33 -2.23 25.07
N LEU A 29 7.74 -3.31 25.72
CA LEU A 29 7.55 -4.68 25.25
C LEU A 29 6.38 -5.29 26.01
N GLN A 30 5.36 -5.78 25.29
CA GLN A 30 4.25 -6.52 25.88
C GLN A 30 4.16 -7.92 25.27
N VAL A 31 4.04 -8.95 26.11
CA VAL A 31 3.74 -10.32 25.70
C VAL A 31 2.27 -10.40 25.36
N VAL A 32 1.98 -10.73 24.10
CA VAL A 32 0.62 -10.96 23.62
C VAL A 32 0.30 -12.45 23.64
N ASP A 33 1.29 -13.27 23.27
CA ASP A 33 1.34 -14.72 23.37
C ASP A 33 2.81 -15.14 23.53
N ALA A 34 3.08 -16.41 23.90
CA ALA A 34 4.42 -16.96 23.95
C ALA A 34 5.21 -16.70 22.65
N GLY A 35 4.58 -16.65 21.47
CA GLY A 35 5.26 -16.33 20.20
C GLY A 35 5.19 -14.88 19.75
N ILE A 36 4.47 -14.00 20.46
CA ILE A 36 4.06 -12.68 19.94
C ILE A 36 4.40 -11.58 20.93
N ILE A 37 5.27 -10.66 20.53
CA ILE A 37 5.66 -9.49 21.32
C ILE A 37 5.18 -8.22 20.61
N ARG A 38 4.37 -7.42 21.30
CA ARG A 38 4.06 -6.05 20.88
C ARG A 38 5.18 -5.13 21.32
N VAL A 39 5.64 -4.29 20.42
CA VAL A 39 6.58 -3.21 20.69
C VAL A 39 5.90 -1.88 20.42
N SER A 40 5.86 -1.03 21.44
CA SER A 40 5.40 0.34 21.30
C SER A 40 6.53 1.30 21.67
N ALA A 41 6.72 2.37 20.90
CA ALA A 41 7.67 3.44 21.22
C ALA A 41 7.01 4.81 21.07
N ASP A 42 7.08 5.62 22.14
CA ASP A 42 6.37 6.87 22.25
C ASP A 42 7.28 7.96 22.85
N PRO A 43 7.50 9.10 22.16
CA PRO A 43 8.34 10.18 22.68
C PRO A 43 7.89 10.76 24.03
N ASP A 44 6.58 10.71 24.33
CA ASP A 44 6.02 11.21 25.58
C ASP A 44 6.09 10.15 26.70
N GLY A 45 6.38 8.89 26.36
CA GLY A 45 6.31 7.76 27.28
C GLY A 45 4.90 7.40 27.74
N ASP A 46 3.87 8.00 27.12
CA ASP A 46 2.47 7.69 27.37
C ASP A 46 1.95 6.68 26.35
N PHE A 47 1.74 5.46 26.81
CA PHE A 47 1.25 4.38 25.96
C PHE A 47 -0.28 4.17 26.03
N ALA A 48 -1.01 5.06 26.71
CA ALA A 48 -2.48 5.07 26.72
C ALA A 48 -3.01 5.68 25.41
N ARG A 49 -2.75 5.01 24.29
CA ARG A 49 -3.19 5.41 22.95
C ARG A 49 -4.50 4.70 22.54
N SER A 50 -5.05 5.09 21.40
CA SER A 50 -6.31 4.53 20.89
C SER A 50 -6.19 3.01 20.71
N PRO A 51 -7.28 2.24 20.95
CA PRO A 51 -7.28 0.81 20.65
C PRO A 51 -6.96 0.55 19.18
N SER A 52 -6.27 -0.56 18.91
CA SER A 52 -6.03 -1.03 17.54
C SER A 52 -7.35 -1.33 16.84
N LEU A 53 -7.42 -1.04 15.53
CA LEU A 53 -8.52 -1.48 14.66
C LEU A 53 -8.24 -2.85 14.03
N MET A 54 -6.99 -3.31 14.10
CA MET A 54 -6.56 -4.58 13.48
C MET A 54 -6.53 -5.71 14.51
N ARG A 55 -6.10 -5.42 15.74
CA ARG A 55 -5.93 -6.43 16.79
C ARG A 55 -7.24 -6.74 17.51
N VAL A 56 -7.54 -8.02 17.63
CA VAL A 56 -8.60 -8.56 18.48
C VAL A 56 -8.05 -8.97 19.85
N PRO A 57 -8.88 -9.16 20.89
CA PRO A 57 -8.44 -9.76 22.14
C PRO A 57 -7.81 -11.14 21.91
N VAL A 58 -6.64 -11.37 22.51
CA VAL A 58 -5.87 -12.62 22.38
C VAL A 58 -5.89 -13.37 23.72
N GLN A 59 -6.11 -14.68 23.69
CA GLN A 59 -5.99 -15.58 24.84
C GLN A 59 -4.65 -16.31 24.78
N GLY A 60 -3.56 -15.54 24.84
CA GLY A 60 -2.21 -16.06 24.68
C GLY A 60 -1.56 -16.45 26.02
N ASP A 61 -0.48 -17.22 25.93
CA ASP A 61 0.38 -17.50 27.09
C ASP A 61 1.20 -16.27 27.46
N GLY A 62 0.79 -15.61 28.55
CA GLY A 62 1.47 -14.44 29.11
C GLY A 62 2.68 -14.76 30.00
N ASN A 63 3.16 -16.01 30.06
CA ASN A 63 4.31 -16.36 30.88
C ASN A 63 5.62 -15.86 30.25
N PHE A 64 6.39 -15.09 31.02
CA PHE A 64 7.71 -14.63 30.63
C PHE A 64 8.66 -14.51 31.82
N GLN A 65 9.95 -14.42 31.51
CA GLN A 65 11.02 -14.09 32.44
C GLN A 65 11.64 -12.75 32.02
N LEU A 66 12.00 -11.94 33.00
CA LEU A 66 12.75 -10.70 32.80
C LEU A 66 14.14 -10.83 33.42
N ALA A 67 15.16 -10.48 32.66
CA ALA A 67 16.53 -10.36 33.14
C ALA A 67 17.15 -9.04 32.68
N GLU A 68 17.64 -8.26 33.64
CA GLU A 68 18.46 -7.07 33.34
C GLU A 68 19.92 -7.55 33.20
N GLN A 69 20.54 -7.26 32.06
CA GLN A 69 21.90 -7.70 31.73
C GLN A 69 22.69 -6.52 31.16
N GLY A 70 23.53 -5.93 32.00
CA GLY A 70 24.31 -4.74 31.63
C GLY A 70 23.41 -3.61 31.15
N ASP A 71 23.61 -3.20 29.91
CA ASP A 71 22.89 -2.09 29.26
C ASP A 71 21.62 -2.57 28.51
N SER A 72 21.00 -3.66 28.96
CA SER A 72 19.82 -4.23 28.31
C SER A 72 18.86 -4.93 29.27
N VAL A 73 17.60 -5.04 28.86
CA VAL A 73 16.59 -5.87 29.51
C VAL A 73 16.13 -6.93 28.51
N GLN A 74 16.22 -8.19 28.92
CA GLN A 74 15.71 -9.33 28.17
C GLN A 74 14.34 -9.75 28.70
N LEU A 75 13.37 -9.83 27.80
CA LEU A 75 12.07 -10.44 28.00
C LEU A 75 12.06 -11.78 27.25
N LYS A 76 11.91 -12.89 27.97
CA LYS A 76 11.97 -14.24 27.41
C LYS A 76 10.68 -15.00 27.68
N THR A 77 10.08 -15.53 26.62
CA THR A 77 8.96 -16.48 26.68
C THR A 77 9.45 -17.88 26.31
N GLY A 78 8.53 -18.84 26.16
CA GLY A 78 8.84 -20.17 25.63
C GLY A 78 9.27 -20.20 24.15
N LYS A 79 8.99 -19.16 23.35
CA LYS A 79 9.27 -19.15 21.89
C LYS A 79 10.17 -18.01 21.40
N VAL A 80 10.26 -16.90 22.14
CA VAL A 80 11.02 -15.72 21.71
C VAL A 80 11.74 -15.06 22.88
N THR A 81 12.92 -14.53 22.59
CA THR A 81 13.61 -13.57 23.47
C THR A 81 13.63 -12.22 22.79
N ALA A 82 12.99 -11.22 23.39
CA ALA A 82 13.07 -9.82 22.99
C ALA A 82 14.02 -9.08 23.94
N THR A 83 15.02 -8.41 23.38
CA THR A 83 16.00 -7.63 24.15
C THR A 83 15.83 -6.16 23.82
N VAL A 84 15.66 -5.31 24.84
CA VAL A 84 15.61 -3.86 24.70
C VAL A 84 16.82 -3.22 25.38
N SER A 85 17.52 -2.35 24.68
CA SER A 85 18.65 -1.57 25.19
C SER A 85 18.18 -0.50 26.19
N THR A 86 18.82 -0.42 27.36
CA THR A 86 18.58 0.66 28.33
C THR A 86 19.29 1.96 27.96
N VAL A 87 20.09 1.95 26.89
CA VAL A 87 20.82 3.13 26.41
C VAL A 87 19.99 3.87 25.40
N ASP A 88 19.57 3.23 24.31
CA ASP A 88 18.90 3.88 23.17
C ASP A 88 17.52 3.29 22.85
N GLY A 89 17.07 2.30 23.63
CA GLY A 89 15.77 1.64 23.43
C GLY A 89 15.74 0.70 22.22
N HIS A 90 16.86 0.46 21.54
CA HIS A 90 16.95 -0.50 20.44
C HIS A 90 16.37 -1.86 20.84
N VAL A 91 15.58 -2.50 19.96
CA VAL A 91 15.00 -3.83 20.20
C VAL A 91 15.57 -4.86 19.23
N SER A 92 15.86 -6.06 19.75
CA SER A 92 16.22 -7.23 18.95
C SER A 92 15.50 -8.48 19.42
N PHE A 93 15.34 -9.43 18.50
CA PHE A 93 14.61 -10.67 18.69
C PHE A 93 15.47 -11.87 18.34
N ALA A 94 15.41 -12.88 19.19
CA ALA A 94 15.95 -14.21 18.94
C ALA A 94 14.87 -15.28 19.12
N ASP A 95 15.00 -16.39 18.39
CA ASP A 95 14.10 -17.54 18.54
C ASP A 95 14.31 -18.27 19.88
N ALA A 96 13.54 -19.34 20.11
CA ALA A 96 13.60 -20.15 21.33
C ALA A 96 15.00 -20.74 21.61
N ASN A 97 15.82 -20.91 20.58
CA ASN A 97 17.18 -21.45 20.65
C ASN A 97 18.23 -20.35 20.83
N GLY A 98 17.82 -19.07 20.89
CA GLY A 98 18.71 -17.93 21.00
C GLY A 98 19.34 -17.50 19.67
N LYS A 99 18.87 -18.02 18.52
CA LYS A 99 19.35 -17.57 17.20
C LYS A 99 18.76 -16.19 16.89
N PRO A 100 19.56 -15.18 16.52
CA PRO A 100 19.06 -13.87 16.11
C PRO A 100 18.13 -13.97 14.88
N VAL A 101 17.00 -13.28 14.94
CA VAL A 101 15.96 -13.30 13.89
C VAL A 101 15.78 -11.93 13.25
N LEU A 102 15.50 -10.91 14.08
CA LEU A 102 15.23 -9.54 13.66
C LEU A 102 15.91 -8.58 14.64
N SER A 103 16.53 -7.53 14.13
CA SER A 103 17.10 -6.47 14.96
C SER A 103 16.69 -5.13 14.37
N GLU A 104 16.24 -4.22 15.22
CA GLU A 104 16.12 -2.83 14.80
C GLU A 104 17.49 -2.25 14.43
N VAL A 105 17.50 -1.20 13.61
CA VAL A 105 18.71 -0.38 13.42
C VAL A 105 18.82 0.57 14.62
N ALA A 106 19.98 0.65 15.27
CA ALA A 106 20.23 1.64 16.31
C ALA A 106 20.08 3.06 15.74
N GLY A 107 19.29 3.92 16.39
CA GLY A 107 18.87 5.21 15.81
C GLY A 107 17.95 5.08 14.57
N GLY A 108 17.36 3.90 14.37
CA GLY A 108 16.46 3.57 13.27
C GLY A 108 15.04 4.12 13.41
N ARG A 109 14.71 4.71 14.57
CA ARG A 109 13.42 5.32 14.87
C ARG A 109 13.42 6.81 14.59
N SER A 110 12.35 7.30 13.98
CA SER A 110 12.10 8.73 13.89
C SER A 110 10.64 9.08 14.13
N PHE A 111 10.44 10.26 14.71
CA PHE A 111 9.15 10.86 15.00
C PHE A 111 9.20 12.30 14.52
N ALA A 112 8.24 12.72 13.71
CA ALA A 112 8.06 14.10 13.29
C ALA A 112 6.65 14.57 13.67
N PRO A 113 6.48 15.70 14.38
CA PRO A 113 5.17 16.22 14.70
C PRO A 113 4.32 16.45 13.45
N LEU A 114 3.07 16.01 13.48
CA LEU A 114 2.10 16.20 12.40
C LEU A 114 0.78 16.69 12.99
N LYS A 115 0.21 17.76 12.43
CA LYS A 115 -1.10 18.28 12.82
C LYS A 115 -2.11 18.08 11.69
N VAL A 116 -3.17 17.32 11.94
CA VAL A 116 -4.25 17.06 10.99
C VAL A 116 -5.57 17.48 11.62
N GLU A 117 -6.29 18.40 10.98
CA GLU A 117 -7.60 18.88 11.44
C GLU A 117 -7.63 19.32 12.92
N GLY A 118 -6.56 19.97 13.38
CA GLY A 118 -6.44 20.44 14.76
C GLY A 118 -5.92 19.40 15.76
N LYS A 119 -5.88 18.12 15.41
CA LYS A 119 -5.35 17.03 16.24
C LYS A 119 -3.86 16.82 16.02
N GLN A 120 -3.15 16.41 17.08
CA GLN A 120 -1.72 16.12 17.03
C GLN A 120 -1.49 14.63 16.80
N TYR A 121 -0.57 14.34 15.89
CA TYR A 121 -0.08 13.03 15.53
C TYR A 121 1.43 13.10 15.33
N LEU A 122 2.03 11.96 15.04
CA LEU A 122 3.43 11.78 14.68
C LEU A 122 3.48 11.12 13.31
N SER A 123 4.26 11.67 12.39
CA SER A 123 4.80 10.85 11.31
C SER A 123 5.91 10.00 11.89
N VAL A 124 5.84 8.69 11.68
CA VAL A 124 6.68 7.72 12.36
C VAL A 124 7.45 6.86 11.37
N ARG A 125 8.68 6.50 11.72
CA ARG A 125 9.49 5.55 10.96
C ARG A 125 10.19 4.60 11.90
N GLN A 126 10.24 3.33 11.52
CA GLN A 126 11.07 2.31 12.14
C GLN A 126 11.91 1.62 11.07
N ARG A 127 13.20 1.44 11.35
CA ARG A 127 14.12 0.67 10.50
C ARG A 127 14.59 -0.58 11.22
N PHE A 128 14.76 -1.64 10.45
CA PHE A 128 15.27 -2.94 10.87
C PHE A 128 16.39 -3.38 9.95
N GLN A 129 17.37 -4.06 10.54
CA GLN A 129 18.41 -4.74 9.79
C GLN A 129 17.78 -5.83 8.94
N SER A 130 18.13 -5.85 7.65
CA SER A 130 17.64 -6.84 6.71
C SER A 130 18.82 -7.38 5.90
N PRO A 131 19.35 -8.57 6.24
CA PRO A 131 20.48 -9.17 5.54
C PRO A 131 20.22 -9.43 4.04
N ASP A 132 21.29 -9.59 3.26
CA ASP A 132 21.20 -9.72 1.79
C ASP A 132 20.48 -11.01 1.33
N ASP A 133 20.46 -12.05 2.17
CA ASP A 133 19.80 -13.34 1.94
C ASP A 133 18.34 -13.39 2.45
N GLU A 134 17.82 -12.29 3.00
CA GLU A 134 16.43 -12.20 3.44
C GLU A 134 15.48 -11.92 2.27
N ALA A 135 14.36 -12.63 2.24
CA ALA A 135 13.23 -12.34 1.37
C ALA A 135 12.02 -11.93 2.20
N LEU A 136 11.26 -10.97 1.69
CA LEU A 136 10.10 -10.38 2.37
C LEU A 136 8.86 -10.56 1.50
N TYR A 137 7.76 -10.99 2.12
CA TYR A 137 6.47 -11.26 1.47
C TYR A 137 5.33 -10.62 2.26
N GLY A 138 4.17 -10.45 1.64
CA GLY A 138 2.98 -9.88 2.28
C GLY A 138 2.67 -8.48 1.79
N PHE A 139 2.32 -7.57 2.70
CA PHE A 139 1.89 -6.19 2.45
C PHE A 139 0.53 -6.00 1.77
N GLY A 140 -0.08 -7.08 1.28
CA GLY A 140 -1.43 -7.08 0.72
C GLY A 140 -1.42 -7.41 -0.77
N GLN A 141 -2.33 -6.79 -1.53
CA GLN A 141 -2.43 -6.95 -2.98
C GLN A 141 -1.88 -5.70 -3.66
N HIS A 142 -0.82 -5.87 -4.45
CA HIS A 142 -0.21 -4.79 -5.22
C HIS A 142 0.00 -5.12 -6.69
N GLN A 143 0.05 -4.09 -7.54
CA GLN A 143 -0.05 -4.21 -9.00
C GLN A 143 1.30 -4.23 -9.74
N GLN A 144 2.42 -4.21 -9.02
CA GLN A 144 3.75 -4.14 -9.61
C GLN A 144 4.27 -5.52 -10.05
N GLY A 145 3.58 -6.61 -9.70
CA GLY A 145 3.94 -7.98 -10.10
C GLY A 145 5.14 -8.56 -9.34
N TRP A 146 5.47 -7.99 -8.18
CA TRP A 146 6.59 -8.44 -7.36
C TRP A 146 6.15 -9.47 -6.32
N MET A 147 6.91 -10.56 -6.21
CA MET A 147 6.72 -11.55 -5.15
C MET A 147 7.60 -11.24 -3.93
N ASN A 148 8.91 -11.07 -4.14
CA ASN A 148 9.84 -10.69 -3.09
C ASN A 148 9.94 -9.16 -2.99
N GLN A 149 9.59 -8.63 -1.82
CA GLN A 149 9.55 -7.19 -1.51
C GLN A 149 10.88 -6.66 -0.96
N LYS A 150 11.91 -7.50 -0.78
CA LYS A 150 13.25 -7.06 -0.39
C LYS A 150 13.79 -6.00 -1.34
N GLY A 151 14.20 -4.85 -0.81
CA GLY A 151 14.73 -3.72 -1.59
C GLY A 151 13.69 -3.07 -2.52
N ARG A 152 12.41 -3.41 -2.37
CA ARG A 152 11.29 -2.75 -3.07
C ARG A 152 10.74 -1.65 -2.18
N ASN A 153 10.04 -0.73 -2.83
CA ASN A 153 9.32 0.33 -2.16
C ASN A 153 7.83 0.18 -2.47
N ILE A 154 7.00 0.18 -1.45
CA ILE A 154 5.56 -0.01 -1.60
C ILE A 154 4.85 1.08 -0.83
N GLU A 155 3.93 1.78 -1.47
CA GLU A 155 2.99 2.66 -0.79
C GLU A 155 1.78 1.84 -0.35
N LEU A 156 1.61 1.72 0.97
CA LEU A 156 0.52 1.01 1.61
C LEU A 156 -0.67 1.96 1.72
N GLN A 157 -1.52 1.94 0.70
CA GLN A 157 -2.76 2.70 0.63
C GLN A 157 -3.92 1.82 0.15
N GLN A 158 -5.13 2.36 0.21
CA GLN A 158 -6.32 1.70 -0.32
C GLN A 158 -6.71 2.35 -1.64
N ASN A 159 -6.81 1.56 -2.70
CA ASN A 159 -7.27 1.98 -4.02
C ASN A 159 -8.10 0.85 -4.67
N ASN A 160 -8.78 1.15 -5.78
CA ASN A 160 -9.64 0.20 -6.48
C ASN A 160 -8.94 -1.14 -6.82
N ILE A 161 -7.66 -1.08 -7.17
CA ILE A 161 -6.88 -2.28 -7.54
C ILE A 161 -5.74 -2.60 -6.57
N ASP A 162 -5.58 -1.82 -5.51
CA ASP A 162 -4.45 -1.92 -4.58
C ASP A 162 -4.98 -1.97 -3.14
N MET A 163 -4.65 -3.02 -2.41
CA MET A 163 -5.19 -3.27 -1.08
C MET A 163 -4.05 -3.51 -0.12
N ALA A 164 -3.74 -2.52 0.70
CA ALA A 164 -2.70 -2.63 1.70
C ALA A 164 -3.16 -3.43 2.92
N VAL A 165 -2.34 -4.40 3.33
CA VAL A 165 -2.42 -5.12 4.60
C VAL A 165 -1.03 -5.05 5.23
N PRO A 166 -0.80 -4.26 6.29
CA PRO A 166 0.54 -3.96 6.81
C PRO A 166 1.14 -5.12 7.65
N TYR A 167 1.09 -6.33 7.09
CA TYR A 167 1.70 -7.54 7.64
C TYR A 167 2.74 -8.09 6.67
N LEU A 168 3.93 -8.38 7.17
CA LEU A 168 4.98 -9.04 6.41
C LEU A 168 5.28 -10.43 6.96
N VAL A 169 5.77 -11.30 6.09
CA VAL A 169 6.38 -12.59 6.42
C VAL A 169 7.78 -12.60 5.84
N SER A 170 8.78 -12.98 6.65
CA SER A 170 10.18 -13.08 6.24
C SER A 170 10.61 -14.53 6.01
N SER A 171 11.56 -14.73 5.08
CA SER A 171 12.26 -16.01 4.90
C SER A 171 13.05 -16.48 6.12
N ARG A 172 13.22 -15.61 7.13
CA ARG A 172 13.89 -15.89 8.40
C ARG A 172 12.94 -16.38 9.49
N ASN A 173 11.74 -16.83 9.11
CA ASN A 173 10.70 -17.39 9.99
C ASN A 173 10.22 -16.41 11.08
N TYR A 174 9.89 -15.19 10.66
CA TYR A 174 9.09 -14.29 11.50
C TYR A 174 8.05 -13.58 10.66
N GLY A 175 7.03 -13.07 11.33
CA GLY A 175 6.12 -12.08 10.79
C GLY A 175 6.17 -10.79 11.58
N LEU A 176 5.73 -9.70 10.97
CA LEU A 176 5.61 -8.40 11.63
C LEU A 176 4.35 -7.69 11.18
N LEU A 177 3.47 -7.38 12.14
CA LEU A 177 2.31 -6.52 11.94
C LEU A 177 2.68 -5.09 12.31
N TRP A 178 2.56 -4.18 11.35
CA TRP A 178 2.71 -2.75 11.57
C TRP A 178 1.34 -2.13 11.83
N ASP A 179 1.05 -1.77 13.09
CA ASP A 179 -0.28 -1.38 13.54
C ASP A 179 -0.49 0.13 13.37
N ASN A 180 -0.66 0.54 12.11
CA ASN A 180 -0.96 1.91 11.74
C ASN A 180 -1.99 1.96 10.62
N ASN A 181 -3.02 2.78 10.80
CA ASN A 181 -4.15 2.89 9.86
C ASN A 181 -3.96 3.99 8.80
N SER A 182 -2.94 4.83 8.91
CA SER A 182 -2.64 5.86 7.91
C SER A 182 -1.87 5.28 6.72
N ILE A 183 -1.75 6.08 5.66
CA ILE A 183 -0.87 5.74 4.53
C ILE A 183 0.52 5.43 5.08
N SER A 184 0.99 4.23 4.74
CA SER A 184 2.28 3.72 5.20
C SER A 184 3.18 3.38 4.02
N ARG A 185 4.47 3.22 4.24
CA ARG A 185 5.43 2.88 3.19
C ARG A 185 6.42 1.83 3.65
N LEU A 186 6.65 0.84 2.78
CA LEU A 186 7.82 -0.02 2.81
C LEU A 186 8.96 0.65 2.03
N GLY A 187 10.16 0.61 2.59
CA GLY A 187 11.37 1.14 1.95
C GLY A 187 11.50 2.64 2.14
N ASP A 188 11.52 3.38 1.04
CA ASP A 188 11.71 4.83 1.01
C ASP A 188 10.52 5.59 1.65
N PRO A 189 10.73 6.30 2.78
CA PRO A 189 9.67 7.03 3.46
C PRO A 189 9.15 8.23 2.66
N ARG A 190 9.91 8.71 1.66
CA ARG A 190 9.62 9.92 0.90
C ARG A 190 8.52 9.74 -0.14
N GLY A 191 8.22 8.49 -0.53
CA GLY A 191 7.27 8.18 -1.60
C GLY A 191 7.76 8.61 -2.98
N LEU A 192 6.89 8.48 -3.99
CA LEU A 192 7.15 8.97 -5.35
C LEU A 192 7.05 10.51 -5.39
N GLN A 193 7.94 11.17 -6.12
CA GLN A 193 8.02 12.64 -6.19
C GLN A 193 8.01 13.15 -7.64
N PRO A 194 7.58 14.40 -7.90
CA PRO A 194 7.74 15.02 -9.21
C PRO A 194 9.21 15.11 -9.62
N LEU A 195 9.51 14.90 -10.91
CA LEU A 195 10.88 14.86 -11.44
C LEU A 195 11.80 16.02 -10.99
N PRO A 196 11.36 17.30 -10.97
CA PRO A 196 12.24 18.41 -10.61
C PRO A 196 12.74 18.41 -9.17
N LYS A 197 12.21 17.54 -8.29
CA LYS A 197 12.68 17.44 -6.90
C LYS A 197 14.10 16.90 -6.82
N THR A 198 14.46 16.02 -7.73
CA THR A 198 15.64 15.14 -7.64
C THR A 198 16.36 14.98 -8.98
N LEU A 199 15.83 15.56 -10.06
CA LEU A 199 16.41 15.56 -11.40
C LEU A 199 16.45 16.99 -11.96
N LYS A 200 17.45 17.29 -12.79
CA LYS A 200 17.40 18.45 -13.70
C LYS A 200 16.72 18.01 -15.00
N LEU A 201 15.88 18.90 -15.54
CA LEU A 201 15.18 18.68 -16.80
C LEU A 201 15.70 19.61 -17.89
N TYR A 202 15.77 19.14 -19.13
CA TYR A 202 16.09 19.93 -20.30
C TYR A 202 15.07 19.68 -21.40
N ASP A 203 14.65 20.73 -22.10
CA ASP A 203 13.64 20.60 -23.15
C ASP A 203 14.25 20.04 -24.44
N ALA A 204 13.44 19.84 -25.48
CA ALA A 204 13.93 19.27 -26.75
C ALA A 204 14.99 20.15 -27.47
N LYS A 205 15.25 21.37 -26.98
CA LYS A 205 16.31 22.27 -27.47
C LYS A 205 17.48 22.38 -26.48
N GLY A 206 17.51 21.55 -25.44
CA GLY A 206 18.54 21.52 -24.40
C GLY A 206 18.42 22.64 -23.35
N LYS A 207 17.31 23.40 -23.30
CA LYS A 207 17.13 24.47 -22.32
C LYS A 207 16.63 23.90 -20.99
N ALA A 208 17.33 24.23 -19.91
CA ALA A 208 17.04 23.72 -18.57
C ALA A 208 15.67 24.15 -17.99
N GLY A 209 15.12 23.31 -17.11
CA GLY A 209 13.97 23.58 -16.24
C GLY A 209 12.63 22.98 -16.68
N ALA A 210 12.55 22.29 -17.82
CA ALA A 210 11.30 21.72 -18.33
C ALA A 210 11.53 20.70 -19.44
N LEU A 211 10.53 19.88 -19.74
CA LEU A 211 10.41 19.12 -20.99
C LEU A 211 9.61 19.91 -22.03
N THR A 212 9.76 19.59 -23.32
CA THR A 212 8.88 20.11 -24.38
C THR A 212 7.63 19.24 -24.47
N ALA A 213 6.45 19.83 -24.24
CA ALA A 213 5.15 19.19 -24.40
C ALA A 213 4.51 19.60 -25.74
N ARG A 214 4.12 18.64 -26.57
CA ARG A 214 3.42 18.83 -27.85
C ARG A 214 2.06 18.16 -27.80
N TYR A 215 1.02 18.95 -28.00
CA TYR A 215 -0.37 18.51 -27.98
C TYR A 215 -0.89 18.44 -29.40
N ALA A 216 -1.53 17.33 -29.75
CA ALA A 216 -2.09 17.09 -31.06
C ALA A 216 -3.52 16.54 -30.99
N ILE A 217 -4.29 16.75 -32.06
CA ILE A 217 -5.56 16.09 -32.31
C ILE A 217 -5.44 15.38 -33.64
N ASN A 218 -5.69 14.07 -33.67
CA ASN A 218 -5.57 13.23 -34.87
C ASN A 218 -4.22 13.41 -35.59
N GLY A 219 -3.12 13.45 -34.83
CA GLY A 219 -1.75 13.65 -35.34
C GLY A 219 -1.39 15.08 -35.74
N LYS A 220 -2.33 16.03 -35.76
CA LYS A 220 -2.04 17.44 -36.06
C LYS A 220 -1.68 18.19 -34.79
N GLN A 221 -0.44 18.69 -34.69
CA GLN A 221 0.00 19.52 -33.56
C GLN A 221 -0.83 20.82 -33.48
N ILE A 222 -1.32 21.10 -32.27
CA ILE A 222 -2.14 22.28 -31.95
C ILE A 222 -1.41 23.23 -31.00
N VAL A 223 -0.71 22.69 -29.99
CA VAL A 223 0.01 23.47 -28.97
C VAL A 223 1.38 22.84 -28.75
N GLU A 224 2.40 23.68 -28.62
CA GLU A 224 3.71 23.31 -28.08
C GLU A 224 4.03 24.25 -26.91
N ARG A 225 4.46 23.70 -25.78
CA ARG A 225 4.89 24.49 -24.61
C ARG A 225 5.96 23.76 -23.80
N ARG A 226 6.53 24.44 -22.82
CA ARG A 226 7.46 23.86 -21.85
C ARG A 226 6.72 23.51 -20.57
N GLU A 227 6.93 22.30 -20.06
CA GLU A 227 6.34 21.86 -18.79
C GLU A 227 7.41 21.35 -17.85
N SER A 228 7.44 21.87 -16.62
CA SER A 228 8.37 21.42 -15.58
C SER A 228 8.00 20.03 -15.04
N GLU A 229 6.78 19.56 -15.29
CA GLU A 229 6.28 18.27 -14.81
C GLU A 229 5.35 17.66 -15.85
N VAL A 230 5.37 16.33 -15.98
CA VAL A 230 4.26 15.57 -16.59
C VAL A 230 3.31 15.26 -15.45
N ASN A 231 2.26 16.07 -15.25
CA ASN A 231 1.41 15.96 -14.06
C ASN A 231 -0.04 16.43 -14.30
N TYR A 232 -0.87 15.47 -14.69
CA TYR A 232 -2.33 15.53 -14.84
C TYR A 232 -2.96 14.41 -14.00
N GLN A 233 -2.53 14.28 -12.75
CA GLN A 233 -2.86 13.14 -11.90
C GLN A 233 -4.28 13.21 -11.33
N TYR A 234 -4.76 14.42 -11.00
CA TYR A 234 -6.05 14.64 -10.35
C TYR A 234 -7.01 15.44 -11.22
N LEU A 235 -8.31 15.37 -10.91
CA LEU A 235 -9.36 16.14 -11.61
C LEU A 235 -9.05 17.64 -11.67
N SER A 236 -8.50 18.21 -10.60
CA SER A 236 -8.10 19.63 -10.56
C SER A 236 -6.98 19.95 -11.56
N ASP A 237 -6.10 19.00 -11.87
CA ASP A 237 -4.99 19.21 -12.78
C ASP A 237 -5.42 19.24 -14.25
N LEU A 238 -6.55 18.61 -14.58
CA LEU A 238 -7.07 18.62 -15.95
C LEU A 238 -7.38 20.04 -16.46
N THR A 239 -7.63 20.99 -15.54
CA THR A 239 -7.81 22.40 -15.88
C THR A 239 -6.57 23.05 -16.51
N LYS A 240 -5.38 22.47 -16.29
CA LYS A 240 -4.09 22.92 -16.87
C LYS A 240 -3.94 22.50 -18.33
N TYR A 241 -4.73 21.53 -18.80
CA TYR A 241 -4.62 21.01 -20.16
C TYR A 241 -5.03 22.10 -21.17
N PRO A 242 -4.30 22.31 -22.29
CA PRO A 242 -4.59 23.39 -23.21
C PRO A 242 -5.98 23.24 -23.84
N LYS A 243 -6.91 24.16 -23.52
CA LYS A 243 -8.31 24.11 -24.02
C LYS A 243 -8.42 23.97 -25.55
N LYS A 244 -7.47 24.55 -26.30
CA LYS A 244 -7.43 24.47 -27.77
C LYS A 244 -7.11 23.06 -28.30
N ALA A 245 -6.48 22.23 -27.48
CA ALA A 245 -6.12 20.86 -27.80
C ALA A 245 -7.11 19.83 -27.22
N ILE A 246 -8.28 20.28 -26.73
CA ILE A 246 -9.37 19.41 -26.29
C ILE A 246 -10.40 19.30 -27.41
N THR A 247 -10.83 18.08 -27.70
CA THR A 247 -11.94 17.80 -28.62
C THR A 247 -13.07 17.07 -27.90
N LYS A 248 -14.32 17.38 -28.25
CA LYS A 248 -15.53 16.67 -27.79
C LYS A 248 -16.00 15.62 -28.79
N ASP A 249 -15.36 15.56 -29.95
CA ASP A 249 -15.65 14.57 -30.96
C ASP A 249 -15.14 13.20 -30.49
N LYS A 250 -16.05 12.22 -30.43
CA LYS A 250 -15.78 10.87 -29.90
C LYS A 250 -14.89 10.04 -30.83
N ASP A 251 -14.85 10.40 -32.10
CA ASP A 251 -14.03 9.71 -33.11
C ASP A 251 -12.63 10.32 -33.22
N SER A 252 -12.40 11.46 -32.55
CA SER A 252 -11.10 12.12 -32.50
C SER A 252 -10.27 11.67 -31.31
N ARG A 253 -8.96 11.53 -31.51
CA ARG A 253 -7.99 11.19 -30.48
C ARG A 253 -7.12 12.39 -30.15
N MET A 254 -6.97 12.66 -28.86
CA MET A 254 -6.00 13.64 -28.36
C MET A 254 -4.69 12.92 -28.06
N GLN A 255 -3.59 13.59 -28.34
CA GLN A 255 -2.25 13.05 -28.13
C GLN A 255 -1.38 14.10 -27.47
N VAL A 256 -0.54 13.67 -26.53
CA VAL A 256 0.51 14.50 -25.93
C VAL A 256 1.83 13.77 -25.98
N THR A 257 2.88 14.47 -26.41
CA THR A 257 4.26 14.00 -26.31
C THR A 257 5.05 14.94 -25.42
N TRP A 258 5.70 14.42 -24.39
CA TRP A 258 6.73 15.14 -23.63
C TRP A 258 8.11 14.62 -24.04
N GLU A 259 9.01 15.51 -24.43
CA GLU A 259 10.34 15.17 -24.93
C GLU A 259 11.42 16.11 -24.38
N GLY A 260 12.57 15.54 -24.06
CA GLY A 260 13.71 16.28 -23.53
C GLY A 260 14.77 15.36 -22.95
N GLU A 261 15.51 15.86 -21.96
CA GLU A 261 16.54 15.12 -21.25
C GLU A 261 16.36 15.25 -19.73
N ILE A 262 16.81 14.22 -19.01
CA ILE A 262 16.95 14.21 -17.55
C ILE A 262 18.42 14.07 -17.15
N GLU A 263 18.82 14.70 -16.04
CA GLU A 263 20.14 14.55 -15.42
C GLU A 263 19.95 14.33 -13.91
N ALA A 264 20.56 13.26 -13.39
CA ALA A 264 20.44 12.91 -11.98
C ALA A 264 21.27 13.85 -11.09
N LEU A 265 20.76 14.14 -9.89
CA LEU A 265 21.50 14.89 -8.86
C LEU A 265 22.39 13.98 -7.99
N THR A 266 22.05 12.69 -7.93
CA THR A 266 22.74 11.64 -7.17
C THR A 266 23.00 10.45 -8.09
N GLY A 267 23.97 9.61 -7.73
CA GLY A 267 24.31 8.41 -8.49
C GLY A 267 23.70 7.15 -7.89
N GLY A 268 23.40 6.17 -8.74
CA GLY A 268 22.90 4.85 -8.36
C GLY A 268 21.58 4.47 -9.04
N GLU A 269 20.87 3.51 -8.44
CA GLU A 269 19.63 2.96 -8.99
C GLU A 269 18.42 3.86 -8.66
N HIS A 270 17.94 4.62 -9.64
CA HIS A 270 16.75 5.45 -9.54
C HIS A 270 15.49 4.65 -9.90
N THR A 271 14.36 4.98 -9.27
CA THR A 271 13.06 4.42 -9.63
C THR A 271 12.17 5.48 -10.25
N PHE A 272 11.55 5.17 -11.39
CA PHE A 272 10.56 6.00 -12.05
C PHE A 272 9.21 5.30 -12.00
N SER A 273 8.12 6.09 -11.96
CA SER A 273 6.75 5.60 -12.06
C SER A 273 5.97 6.41 -13.07
N LEU A 274 5.44 5.76 -14.10
CA LEU A 274 4.45 6.35 -15.00
C LEU A 274 3.05 6.00 -14.50
N TYR A 275 2.44 6.90 -13.75
CA TYR A 275 1.01 6.82 -13.42
C TYR A 275 0.22 7.16 -14.68
N SER A 276 -0.64 6.28 -15.16
CA SER A 276 -1.41 6.58 -16.38
C SER A 276 -2.72 5.80 -16.49
N SER A 277 -3.68 6.44 -17.13
CA SER A 277 -4.78 5.81 -17.87
C SER A 277 -4.60 6.06 -19.37
N GLU A 278 -5.43 5.41 -20.19
CA GLU A 278 -5.29 5.37 -21.65
C GLU A 278 -3.92 4.85 -22.09
N TYR A 279 -3.62 4.93 -23.38
CA TYR A 279 -2.39 4.37 -23.95
C TYR A 279 -1.22 5.29 -23.62
N ALA A 280 -0.29 4.82 -22.79
CA ALA A 280 0.90 5.55 -22.41
C ALA A 280 2.16 4.74 -22.70
N LYS A 281 3.12 5.38 -23.37
CA LYS A 281 4.44 4.83 -23.64
C LYS A 281 5.52 5.74 -23.11
N LEU A 282 6.60 5.16 -22.61
CA LEU A 282 7.77 5.88 -22.15
C LEU A 282 9.02 5.27 -22.75
N TYR A 283 9.87 6.14 -23.29
CA TYR A 283 11.16 5.82 -23.87
C TYR A 283 12.28 6.53 -23.11
N VAL A 284 13.37 5.81 -22.87
CA VAL A 284 14.63 6.35 -22.34
C VAL A 284 15.75 5.94 -23.28
N ASP A 285 16.54 6.91 -23.75
CA ASP A 285 17.63 6.67 -24.72
C ASP A 285 17.16 5.89 -25.96
N GLY A 286 15.96 6.25 -26.44
CA GLY A 286 15.29 5.62 -27.58
C GLY A 286 14.72 4.23 -27.31
N LYS A 287 14.92 3.65 -26.12
CA LYS A 287 14.40 2.32 -25.76
C LYS A 287 13.05 2.43 -25.06
N LEU A 288 12.08 1.64 -25.50
CA LEU A 288 10.76 1.54 -24.86
C LEU A 288 10.91 0.84 -23.49
N VAL A 289 10.51 1.52 -22.41
CA VAL A 289 10.59 1.00 -21.03
C VAL A 289 9.22 0.84 -20.36
N VAL A 290 8.20 1.60 -20.82
CA VAL A 290 6.81 1.42 -20.39
C VAL A 290 5.91 1.42 -21.63
N ASP A 291 4.98 0.47 -21.70
CA ASP A 291 3.90 0.41 -22.70
C ASP A 291 2.66 -0.17 -22.02
N ARG A 292 1.70 0.69 -21.67
CA ARG A 292 0.57 0.33 -20.81
C ARG A 292 -0.71 1.02 -21.27
N TRP A 293 -1.82 0.32 -21.07
CA TRP A 293 -3.16 0.86 -21.22
C TRP A 293 -3.99 0.52 -19.99
N ARG A 294 -4.80 1.49 -19.55
CA ARG A 294 -5.87 1.30 -18.57
C ARG A 294 -7.07 2.12 -19.00
N GLN A 295 -8.26 1.70 -18.58
CA GLN A 295 -9.47 2.50 -18.74
C GLN A 295 -9.26 3.90 -18.16
N ASN A 296 -9.73 4.93 -18.87
CA ASN A 296 -9.53 6.34 -18.54
C ASN A 296 -9.81 6.74 -17.08
N TRP A 297 -10.80 6.14 -16.43
CA TRP A 297 -11.19 6.43 -15.05
C TRP A 297 -10.43 5.62 -13.98
N ASN A 298 -9.58 4.65 -14.35
CA ASN A 298 -8.85 3.79 -13.41
C ASN A 298 -7.32 3.75 -13.69
N PRO A 299 -6.64 4.90 -13.67
CA PRO A 299 -5.18 4.96 -13.84
C PRO A 299 -4.43 4.22 -12.73
N TRP A 300 -3.18 3.84 -13.01
CA TRP A 300 -2.28 3.33 -11.97
C TRP A 300 -0.81 3.55 -12.31
N ASN A 301 0.06 3.34 -11.31
CA ASN A 301 1.51 3.41 -11.39
C ASN A 301 2.12 2.24 -12.18
N HIS A 302 3.12 2.55 -13.00
CA HIS A 302 3.93 1.57 -13.72
C HIS A 302 5.41 1.89 -13.52
N GLU A 303 6.07 1.08 -12.68
CA GLU A 303 7.42 1.36 -12.21
C GLU A 303 8.51 0.68 -13.04
N PHE A 304 9.64 1.38 -13.21
CA PHE A 304 10.87 0.84 -13.77
C PHE A 304 12.08 1.51 -13.11
N LYS A 305 13.26 0.92 -13.28
CA LYS A 305 14.50 1.41 -12.66
C LYS A 305 15.54 1.78 -13.71
N LEU A 306 16.37 2.75 -13.39
CA LEU A 306 17.52 3.17 -14.20
C LEU A 306 18.72 3.41 -13.29
N ASP A 307 19.88 2.89 -13.65
CA ASP A 307 21.15 3.31 -13.05
C ASP A 307 21.58 4.62 -13.72
N LEU A 308 21.70 5.70 -12.93
CA LEU A 308 22.05 7.03 -13.42
C LEU A 308 23.28 7.56 -12.68
N GLU A 309 24.06 8.39 -13.37
CA GLU A 309 25.22 9.08 -12.81
C GLU A 309 25.06 10.60 -12.90
N PRO A 310 25.46 11.37 -11.86
CA PRO A 310 25.41 12.82 -11.91
C PRO A 310 26.19 13.38 -13.10
N GLY A 311 25.63 14.39 -13.75
CA GLY A 311 26.25 15.04 -14.91
C GLY A 311 26.09 14.29 -16.24
N THR A 312 25.50 13.09 -16.24
CA THR A 312 25.10 12.38 -17.47
C THR A 312 23.65 12.70 -17.81
N ARG A 313 23.39 13.07 -19.07
CA ARG A 313 22.04 13.32 -19.59
C ARG A 313 21.51 12.10 -20.33
N HIS A 314 20.24 11.80 -20.07
CA HIS A 314 19.50 10.73 -20.74
C HIS A 314 18.29 11.32 -21.45
N THR A 315 18.06 10.92 -22.68
CA THR A 315 16.88 11.36 -23.42
C THR A 315 15.64 10.66 -22.89
N VAL A 316 14.54 11.39 -22.76
CA VAL A 316 13.25 10.90 -22.30
C VAL A 316 12.17 11.35 -23.26
N LYS A 317 11.30 10.41 -23.64
CA LYS A 317 10.09 10.69 -24.40
C LYS A 317 8.90 9.95 -23.79
N VAL A 318 7.85 10.69 -23.43
CA VAL A 318 6.55 10.15 -23.00
C VAL A 318 5.55 10.41 -24.11
N GLU A 319 4.83 9.38 -24.54
CA GLU A 319 3.72 9.48 -25.49
C GLU A 319 2.44 9.06 -24.79
N TRP A 320 1.40 9.88 -24.89
CA TRP A 320 0.09 9.63 -24.30
C TRP A 320 -0.99 9.85 -25.33
N ASP A 321 -1.73 8.81 -25.66
CA ASP A 321 -2.86 8.84 -26.59
C ASP A 321 -4.14 8.55 -25.80
N LEU A 322 -5.05 9.52 -25.77
CA LEU A 322 -6.09 9.63 -24.75
C LEU A 322 -7.45 10.12 -25.26
N ILE A 323 -8.47 9.89 -24.43
CA ILE A 323 -9.75 10.59 -24.45
C ILE A 323 -9.92 11.45 -23.18
N ASP A 324 -10.83 12.41 -23.19
CA ASP A 324 -11.16 13.21 -22.01
C ASP A 324 -12.29 12.56 -21.19
N PRO A 325 -12.23 12.52 -19.84
CA PRO A 325 -11.07 12.79 -18.99
C PRO A 325 -10.14 11.57 -18.91
N SER A 326 -8.83 11.80 -18.79
CA SER A 326 -7.80 10.78 -18.51
C SER A 326 -6.67 11.38 -17.67
N TYR A 327 -5.86 10.54 -17.03
CA TYR A 327 -4.86 10.98 -16.07
C TYR A 327 -3.47 10.45 -16.41
N ILE A 328 -2.44 11.26 -16.17
CA ILE A 328 -1.03 10.87 -16.32
C ILE A 328 -0.12 11.62 -15.35
N ALA A 329 0.89 10.96 -14.81
CA ALA A 329 2.02 11.61 -14.14
C ALA A 329 3.30 10.80 -14.30
N LEU A 330 4.44 11.47 -14.48
CA LEU A 330 5.76 10.85 -14.42
C LEU A 330 6.45 11.26 -13.12
N LEU A 331 6.60 10.28 -12.24
CA LEU A 331 7.15 10.44 -10.90
C LEU A 331 8.48 9.70 -10.77
N HIS A 332 9.24 10.04 -9.74
CA HIS A 332 10.61 9.57 -9.54
C HIS A 332 10.99 9.47 -8.05
N ARG A 333 11.97 8.61 -7.79
CA ARG A 333 12.74 8.52 -6.55
C ARG A 333 14.21 8.38 -6.88
N ASP A 334 15.03 9.16 -6.21
CA ASP A 334 16.47 8.98 -6.16
C ASP A 334 16.89 7.93 -5.11
N PRO A 335 18.08 7.32 -5.26
CA PRO A 335 18.59 6.34 -4.31
C PRO A 335 18.54 6.87 -2.87
N LEU A 336 18.17 6.00 -1.93
CA LEU A 336 18.37 6.29 -0.52
C LEU A 336 19.87 6.36 -0.19
N PRO A 337 20.25 7.06 0.89
CA PRO A 337 21.62 6.97 1.42
C PRO A 337 22.02 5.50 1.61
N ALA A 338 23.27 5.16 1.27
CA ALA A 338 23.76 3.77 1.29
C ALA A 338 23.59 3.10 2.66
N ALA A 339 23.65 3.87 3.75
CA ALA A 339 23.46 3.40 5.12
C ALA A 339 22.01 2.96 5.43
N GLU A 340 21.02 3.34 4.61
CA GLU A 340 19.62 2.97 4.82
C GLU A 340 19.07 2.09 3.69
N ALA A 341 19.71 2.07 2.52
CA ALA A 341 19.17 1.46 1.31
C ALA A 341 18.90 -0.07 1.45
N LYS A 342 19.57 -0.73 2.40
CA LYS A 342 19.40 -2.17 2.67
C LYS A 342 18.40 -2.47 3.79
N ASP A 343 18.04 -1.47 4.58
CA ASP A 343 17.18 -1.64 5.75
C ASP A 343 15.76 -2.04 5.35
N LEU A 344 15.13 -2.87 6.16
CA LEU A 344 13.67 -2.95 6.18
C LEU A 344 13.16 -1.69 6.87
N SER A 345 12.56 -0.78 6.10
CA SER A 345 12.06 0.51 6.59
C SER A 345 10.55 0.56 6.48
N LEU A 346 9.87 0.86 7.59
CA LEU A 346 8.44 1.07 7.66
C LEU A 346 8.17 2.49 8.14
N TRP A 347 7.36 3.21 7.39
CA TRP A 347 6.98 4.59 7.67
C TRP A 347 5.46 4.72 7.67
N SER A 348 4.91 5.62 8.48
CA SER A 348 3.52 6.03 8.42
C SER A 348 3.38 7.54 8.47
N GLU A 349 2.39 8.03 7.74
CA GLU A 349 2.06 9.45 7.67
C GLU A 349 1.62 9.98 9.04
N ALA A 350 0.69 9.29 9.68
CA ALA A 350 0.10 9.71 10.95
C ALA A 350 -0.07 8.53 11.91
N GLY A 351 0.48 8.65 13.12
CA GLY A 351 0.31 7.72 14.23
C GLY A 351 0.32 8.46 15.57
N GLN A 352 -0.11 7.78 16.64
CA GLN A 352 0.05 8.30 18.01
C GLN A 352 1.40 7.88 18.62
N MET A 353 1.98 6.79 18.12
CA MET A 353 3.24 6.19 18.53
C MET A 353 3.74 5.25 17.40
N ILE A 354 4.96 4.73 17.52
CA ILE A 354 5.34 3.51 16.77
C ILE A 354 4.70 2.33 17.48
N ASP A 355 3.99 1.47 16.74
CA ASP A 355 3.37 0.27 17.30
C ASP A 355 3.44 -0.88 16.30
N TYR A 356 4.08 -1.97 16.69
CA TYR A 356 4.19 -3.16 15.86
C TYR A 356 4.18 -4.44 16.69
N TYR A 357 3.86 -5.56 16.05
CA TYR A 357 3.87 -6.88 16.68
C TYR A 357 4.87 -7.75 15.96
N PHE A 358 5.86 -8.25 16.69
CA PHE A 358 6.74 -9.31 16.22
C PHE A 358 6.09 -10.66 16.46
N VAL A 359 6.07 -11.50 15.43
CA VAL A 359 5.56 -12.87 15.47
C VAL A 359 6.71 -13.84 15.21
N SER A 360 7.16 -14.56 16.23
CA SER A 360 8.10 -15.67 16.07
C SER A 360 7.40 -16.85 15.40
N ALA A 361 8.08 -17.50 14.46
CA ALA A 361 7.54 -18.64 13.75
C ALA A 361 8.62 -19.69 13.45
N ASP A 362 8.19 -20.93 13.21
CA ASP A 362 9.06 -22.02 12.71
C ASP A 362 8.85 -22.28 11.21
N SER A 363 7.82 -21.66 10.62
CA SER A 363 7.46 -21.78 9.20
C SER A 363 6.59 -20.59 8.78
N TYR A 364 6.40 -20.40 7.48
CA TYR A 364 5.54 -19.33 6.95
C TYR A 364 4.08 -19.49 7.38
N ASP A 365 3.57 -20.72 7.47
CA ASP A 365 2.21 -20.98 7.98
C ASP A 365 2.06 -20.57 9.44
N GLN A 366 3.09 -20.77 10.27
CA GLN A 366 3.07 -20.30 11.66
C GLN A 366 3.17 -18.77 11.76
N ALA A 367 3.91 -18.12 10.86
CA ALA A 367 3.90 -16.66 10.76
C ALA A 367 2.49 -16.15 10.41
N VAL A 368 1.80 -16.79 9.46
CA VAL A 368 0.39 -16.44 9.15
C VAL A 368 -0.54 -16.80 10.32
N ALA A 369 -0.29 -17.89 11.04
CA ALA A 369 -1.10 -18.28 12.20
C ALA A 369 -1.05 -17.21 13.31
N GLY A 370 0.13 -16.65 13.59
CA GLY A 370 0.28 -15.54 14.55
C GLY A 370 -0.41 -14.26 14.08
N TYR A 371 -0.42 -13.97 12.78
CA TYR A 371 -1.29 -12.90 12.24
C TYR A 371 -2.76 -13.16 12.52
N ARG A 372 -3.26 -14.39 12.32
CA ARG A 372 -4.67 -14.74 12.60
C ARG A 372 -4.99 -14.78 14.10
N GLU A 373 -4.00 -14.97 14.95
CA GLU A 373 -4.15 -14.80 16.39
C GLU A 373 -4.32 -13.32 16.75
N LEU A 374 -3.51 -12.45 16.13
CA LEU A 374 -3.61 -10.99 16.31
C LEU A 374 -4.90 -10.41 15.73
N THR A 375 -5.30 -10.79 14.52
CA THR A 375 -6.35 -10.09 13.76
C THR A 375 -7.64 -10.89 13.59
N GLY A 376 -7.74 -12.04 14.25
CA GLY A 376 -8.90 -12.92 14.18
C GLY A 376 -8.76 -14.05 13.15
N LYS A 377 -9.44 -15.16 13.46
CA LYS A 377 -9.46 -16.35 12.60
C LYS A 377 -10.15 -16.03 11.28
N SER A 378 -9.61 -16.57 10.19
CA SER A 378 -10.35 -16.66 8.93
C SER A 378 -11.47 -17.68 9.13
N VAL A 379 -12.70 -17.19 9.23
CA VAL A 379 -13.88 -18.04 9.40
C VAL A 379 -14.10 -18.88 8.15
N MET A 380 -14.71 -20.05 8.30
CA MET A 380 -15.08 -20.87 7.17
C MET A 380 -16.04 -20.12 6.26
N LEU A 381 -15.70 -20.04 4.98
CA LEU A 381 -16.67 -19.64 3.97
C LEU A 381 -17.70 -20.77 3.79
N PRO A 382 -18.95 -20.45 3.46
CA PRO A 382 -19.91 -21.46 3.03
C PRO A 382 -19.32 -22.29 1.87
N LYS A 383 -19.61 -23.60 1.83
CA LYS A 383 -18.98 -24.52 0.86
C LYS A 383 -19.12 -24.06 -0.60
N TRP A 384 -20.28 -23.52 -0.96
CA TRP A 384 -20.58 -23.01 -2.31
C TRP A 384 -19.68 -21.85 -2.74
N ALA A 385 -19.06 -21.13 -1.80
CA ALA A 385 -18.18 -20.01 -2.12
C ALA A 385 -16.89 -20.45 -2.84
N TYR A 386 -16.49 -21.71 -2.68
CA TYR A 386 -15.36 -22.31 -3.40
C TYR A 386 -15.73 -22.85 -4.78
N GLY A 387 -17.02 -22.84 -5.13
CA GLY A 387 -17.53 -23.21 -6.45
C GLY A 387 -17.33 -22.11 -7.50
N PHE A 388 -17.85 -22.32 -8.70
CA PHE A 388 -17.73 -21.33 -9.77
C PHE A 388 -18.70 -20.16 -9.59
N TRP A 389 -18.21 -18.94 -9.84
CA TRP A 389 -18.97 -17.69 -9.77
C TRP A 389 -19.13 -17.08 -11.16
N GLN A 390 -20.37 -16.90 -11.61
CA GLN A 390 -20.69 -16.08 -12.77
C GLN A 390 -21.12 -14.69 -12.29
N SER A 391 -20.51 -13.66 -12.86
CA SER A 391 -20.86 -12.25 -12.61
C SER A 391 -20.87 -11.47 -13.91
N ARG A 392 -21.46 -10.28 -13.90
CA ARG A 392 -21.46 -9.33 -15.01
C ARG A 392 -21.58 -7.93 -14.42
N GLU A 393 -20.91 -6.95 -15.04
CA GLU A 393 -21.23 -5.52 -14.93
C GLU A 393 -22.03 -5.16 -16.20
N ARG A 394 -23.36 -5.19 -16.18
CA ARG A 394 -24.27 -5.71 -15.15
C ARG A 394 -25.41 -6.52 -15.78
N TYR A 395 -26.01 -7.44 -15.02
CA TYR A 395 -27.33 -7.98 -15.36
C TYR A 395 -28.37 -6.88 -15.18
N LYS A 396 -29.23 -6.66 -16.18
CA LYS A 396 -30.15 -5.53 -16.25
C LYS A 396 -31.59 -5.87 -15.90
N SER A 397 -31.91 -7.15 -15.71
CA SER A 397 -33.23 -7.59 -15.27
C SER A 397 -33.17 -8.95 -14.56
N GLN A 398 -34.23 -9.24 -13.82
CA GLN A 398 -34.49 -10.55 -13.22
C GLN A 398 -34.38 -11.69 -14.25
N ASP A 399 -35.01 -11.53 -15.42
CA ASP A 399 -35.00 -12.54 -16.49
C ASP A 399 -33.59 -12.80 -17.03
N GLU A 400 -32.77 -11.76 -17.19
CA GLU A 400 -31.40 -11.91 -17.68
C GLU A 400 -30.54 -12.71 -16.70
N LEU A 401 -30.65 -12.40 -15.40
CA LEU A 401 -29.91 -13.08 -14.34
C LEU A 401 -30.32 -14.54 -14.20
N VAL A 402 -31.63 -14.80 -14.08
CA VAL A 402 -32.18 -16.17 -13.96
C VAL A 402 -31.90 -16.97 -15.23
N GLY A 403 -32.06 -16.34 -16.41
CA GLY A 403 -31.77 -16.95 -17.70
C GLY A 403 -30.31 -17.37 -17.85
N ALA A 404 -29.36 -16.60 -17.31
CA ALA A 404 -27.95 -16.99 -17.30
C ALA A 404 -27.72 -18.28 -16.49
N VAL A 405 -28.30 -18.39 -15.29
CA VAL A 405 -28.20 -19.62 -14.47
C VAL A 405 -28.83 -20.81 -15.20
N ALA A 406 -30.01 -20.62 -15.78
CA ALA A 406 -30.70 -21.65 -16.55
C ALA A 406 -29.88 -22.15 -17.75
N GLU A 407 -29.16 -21.26 -18.44
CA GLU A 407 -28.31 -21.63 -19.57
C GLU A 407 -27.09 -22.47 -19.13
N TYR A 408 -26.47 -22.15 -17.99
CA TYR A 408 -25.43 -23.00 -17.39
C TYR A 408 -25.96 -24.41 -17.11
N ARG A 409 -27.16 -24.51 -16.50
CA ARG A 409 -27.80 -25.79 -16.20
C ARG A 409 -28.16 -26.59 -17.45
N LYS A 410 -28.74 -25.94 -18.46
CA LYS A 410 -29.06 -26.55 -19.76
C LYS A 410 -27.82 -27.13 -20.43
N ARG A 411 -26.69 -26.42 -20.35
CA ARG A 411 -25.40 -26.86 -20.91
C ARG A 411 -24.64 -27.85 -20.01
N LYS A 412 -25.16 -28.18 -18.82
CA LYS A 412 -24.49 -29.02 -17.82
C LYS A 412 -23.10 -28.48 -17.42
N LEU A 413 -22.97 -27.16 -17.34
CA LEU A 413 -21.78 -26.49 -16.84
C LEU A 413 -21.95 -26.22 -15.33
N SER A 414 -20.89 -26.49 -14.56
CA SER A 414 -20.88 -26.24 -13.11
C SER A 414 -21.01 -24.76 -12.81
N LEU A 415 -21.89 -24.42 -11.88
CA LEU A 415 -22.10 -23.05 -11.40
C LEU A 415 -22.72 -23.15 -10.01
N ASP A 416 -22.10 -22.53 -9.01
CA ASP A 416 -22.63 -22.42 -7.66
C ASP A 416 -23.19 -21.03 -7.40
N ASN A 417 -22.64 -19.97 -8.00
CA ASN A 417 -22.97 -18.60 -7.63
C ASN A 417 -23.25 -17.69 -8.84
N ILE A 418 -24.29 -16.87 -8.75
CA ILE A 418 -24.60 -15.77 -9.67
C ILE A 418 -24.55 -14.44 -8.91
N VAL A 419 -24.13 -13.36 -9.56
CA VAL A 419 -23.98 -12.04 -8.92
C VAL A 419 -24.88 -11.00 -9.59
N LEU A 420 -25.72 -10.33 -8.81
CA LEU A 420 -26.43 -9.12 -9.22
C LEU A 420 -25.58 -7.89 -8.86
N ASP A 421 -25.01 -7.25 -9.88
CA ASP A 421 -24.19 -6.05 -9.70
C ASP A 421 -25.05 -4.77 -9.48
N TRP A 422 -24.42 -3.59 -9.42
CA TRP A 422 -25.00 -2.29 -9.12
C TRP A 422 -26.20 -1.90 -10.01
N SER A 423 -26.95 -0.87 -9.59
CA SER A 423 -28.05 -0.28 -10.37
C SER A 423 -29.26 -1.19 -10.59
N TYR A 424 -29.60 -2.04 -9.61
CA TYR A 424 -30.90 -2.72 -9.53
C TYR A 424 -31.99 -1.87 -8.87
N TRP A 425 -31.63 -0.76 -8.23
CA TRP A 425 -32.53 0.21 -7.62
C TRP A 425 -33.04 1.24 -8.64
N PRO A 426 -34.16 1.95 -8.37
CA PRO A 426 -34.57 3.10 -9.16
C PRO A 426 -33.44 4.14 -9.28
N GLU A 427 -33.19 4.68 -10.47
CA GLU A 427 -32.00 5.48 -10.78
C GLU A 427 -31.71 6.61 -9.78
N ASN A 428 -32.76 7.25 -9.27
CA ASN A 428 -32.71 8.38 -8.34
C ASN A 428 -32.71 7.97 -6.85
N ALA A 429 -32.54 6.69 -6.53
CA ALA A 429 -32.70 6.15 -5.18
C ALA A 429 -31.51 5.28 -4.73
N TRP A 430 -30.28 5.60 -5.17
CA TRP A 430 -29.09 4.87 -4.72
C TRP A 430 -28.98 4.94 -3.19
N GLY A 431 -29.01 3.78 -2.53
CA GLY A 431 -28.95 3.65 -1.07
C GLY A 431 -30.30 3.37 -0.40
N SER A 432 -31.40 3.39 -1.15
CA SER A 432 -32.72 2.90 -0.69
C SER A 432 -32.74 1.40 -0.46
N HIS A 433 -31.97 0.67 -1.29
CA HIS A 433 -32.00 -0.79 -1.41
C HIS A 433 -33.34 -1.35 -1.92
N ASP A 434 -34.18 -0.50 -2.50
CA ASP A 434 -35.34 -0.90 -3.27
C ASP A 434 -34.90 -1.54 -4.60
N PHE A 435 -35.77 -2.37 -5.16
CA PHE A 435 -35.61 -2.92 -6.51
C PHE A 435 -36.48 -2.12 -7.48
N ASP A 436 -35.93 -1.75 -8.63
CA ASP A 436 -36.69 -1.11 -9.70
C ASP A 436 -37.71 -2.12 -10.25
N PRO A 437 -39.03 -1.91 -10.04
CA PRO A 437 -40.05 -2.87 -10.44
C PRO A 437 -40.15 -3.03 -11.96
N GLN A 438 -39.59 -2.11 -12.76
CA GLN A 438 -39.53 -2.27 -14.22
C GLN A 438 -38.59 -3.40 -14.64
N HIS A 439 -37.54 -3.64 -13.86
CA HIS A 439 -36.46 -4.57 -14.21
C HIS A 439 -36.39 -5.79 -13.29
N PHE A 440 -36.80 -5.61 -12.03
CA PHE A 440 -36.76 -6.60 -10.95
C PHE A 440 -38.11 -6.59 -10.20
N PRO A 441 -39.21 -6.98 -10.86
CA PRO A 441 -40.56 -6.87 -10.31
C PRO A 441 -40.84 -7.82 -9.13
N ASP A 442 -40.09 -8.92 -9.03
CA ASP A 442 -40.28 -9.94 -7.99
C ASP A 442 -38.92 -10.47 -7.48
N PRO A 443 -38.20 -9.69 -6.64
CA PRO A 443 -36.90 -10.09 -6.12
C PRO A 443 -36.92 -11.42 -5.36
N ASP A 444 -38.02 -11.70 -4.63
CA ASP A 444 -38.21 -12.96 -3.91
C ASP A 444 -38.32 -14.14 -4.90
N GLY A 445 -39.13 -13.98 -5.95
CA GLY A 445 -39.24 -14.96 -7.04
C GLY A 445 -37.92 -15.17 -7.79
N MET A 446 -37.14 -14.10 -8.00
CA MET A 446 -35.80 -14.18 -8.60
C MET A 446 -34.87 -15.05 -7.74
N VAL A 447 -34.74 -14.75 -6.44
CA VAL A 447 -33.90 -15.51 -5.51
C VAL A 447 -34.36 -16.96 -5.46
N LYS A 448 -35.67 -17.19 -5.38
CA LYS A 448 -36.24 -18.54 -5.39
C LYS A 448 -35.88 -19.31 -6.66
N ALA A 449 -36.00 -18.70 -7.83
CA ALA A 449 -35.66 -19.36 -9.10
C ALA A 449 -34.18 -19.77 -9.17
N VAL A 450 -33.27 -18.92 -8.66
CA VAL A 450 -31.84 -19.26 -8.54
C VAL A 450 -31.62 -20.44 -7.59
N HIS A 451 -32.28 -20.43 -6.42
CA HIS A 451 -32.18 -21.52 -5.44
C HIS A 451 -32.77 -22.84 -5.93
N ASP A 452 -33.91 -22.81 -6.65
CA ASP A 452 -34.52 -23.99 -7.27
C ASP A 452 -33.59 -24.66 -8.30
N MET A 453 -32.65 -23.88 -8.87
CA MET A 453 -31.58 -24.38 -9.75
C MET A 453 -30.30 -24.75 -8.99
N HIS A 454 -30.34 -24.87 -7.66
CA HIS A 454 -29.19 -25.20 -6.82
C HIS A 454 -27.99 -24.25 -7.00
N ALA A 455 -28.26 -22.94 -7.10
CA ALA A 455 -27.24 -21.90 -7.07
C ALA A 455 -27.52 -20.90 -5.94
N GLN A 456 -26.54 -20.07 -5.59
CA GLN A 456 -26.62 -18.96 -4.65
C GLN A 456 -26.55 -17.64 -5.43
N ILE A 457 -27.12 -16.59 -4.85
CA ILE A 457 -27.08 -15.24 -5.41
C ILE A 457 -26.37 -14.29 -4.43
N MET A 458 -25.44 -13.50 -4.95
CA MET A 458 -24.81 -12.38 -4.23
C MET A 458 -25.25 -11.07 -4.85
N ILE A 459 -25.39 -10.02 -4.04
CA ILE A 459 -25.88 -8.70 -4.47
C ILE A 459 -24.89 -7.59 -4.09
N SER A 460 -24.75 -6.61 -4.98
CA SER A 460 -23.94 -5.41 -4.77
C SER A 460 -24.58 -4.46 -3.76
N ILE A 461 -23.84 -4.06 -2.73
CA ILE A 461 -24.25 -3.02 -1.77
C ILE A 461 -23.06 -2.09 -1.56
N TRP A 462 -23.29 -0.79 -1.72
CA TRP A 462 -22.26 0.23 -1.63
C TRP A 462 -22.46 1.08 -0.37
N PRO A 463 -21.39 1.59 0.26
CA PRO A 463 -21.47 2.59 1.32
C PRO A 463 -21.80 4.00 0.75
N LYS A 464 -22.66 4.07 -0.27
CA LYS A 464 -23.03 5.28 -1.01
C LYS A 464 -24.53 5.49 -0.90
N PHE A 465 -24.93 6.70 -0.52
CA PHE A 465 -26.32 7.10 -0.32
C PHE A 465 -26.56 8.44 -1.01
N TYR A 466 -27.66 8.55 -1.75
CA TYR A 466 -28.17 9.85 -2.17
C TYR A 466 -28.79 10.58 -0.97
N PRO A 467 -28.63 11.91 -0.89
CA PRO A 467 -29.31 12.69 0.13
C PRO A 467 -30.83 12.57 -0.08
N THR A 468 -31.55 12.36 1.02
CA THR A 468 -33.02 12.32 1.07
C THR A 468 -33.63 13.70 1.04
#